data_AF-W6NDX0-F1
#
_entry.id   AF-W6NDX0-F1
#
_cell.length_a   1.000
_cell.length_b   1.000
_cell.length_c   1.000
_cell.angle_alpha   90.00
_cell.angle_beta   90.00
_cell.angle_gamma   90.00
#
_symmetry.space_group_name_H-M   'P 1'
#
loop_
_entity.id
_entity.type
_entity.pdbx_description
1 polymer ?
#
loop_
_entity_poly.entity_id
_entity_poly.type
_entity_poly.pdbx_seq_one_letter_code
_entity_poly.pdbx_strand_id
1 'polypeptide(L)'
;MMNHNKKKKRRQAEANTVVCRATTIGDDTSPLGLFFHCPARYGQNDDGYVYSCSIREKTFRDVVPTASEAIGNIHFNSIFALARLISIYERERSGERRRFLMLDSKYCRISITGVQKAYLFCKKYCDDVLRALTHHDGSFRCLTHDRESGLSLEELNQATNEGVRYAKGNDWDEMVVDERIKILLILLDSFRAVSTAFSESPDVERRLYGSLNDIRRLLESSAACICVLVGPTTEELIPKREWYKLATSLATAARMDIKMIAVAPPRGDNSYAKNRADMIEAIEM
;
A
#
# COMPACT_ATOMS: atom_id res chain seq x y z
N MET A 1 33.06 -36.78 -53.54
CA MET A 1 33.50 -35.54 -52.88
C MET A 1 32.39 -34.50 -52.98
N MET A 2 31.98 -33.97 -51.82
CA MET A 2 31.25 -32.72 -51.54
C MET A 2 29.93 -32.39 -52.27
N ASN A 3 28.81 -32.72 -51.62
CA ASN A 3 27.53 -32.04 -51.80
C ASN A 3 27.50 -30.74 -50.95
N HIS A 4 27.27 -29.59 -51.58
CA HIS A 4 27.09 -28.30 -50.91
C HIS A 4 25.66 -28.14 -50.39
N ASN A 5 25.47 -28.37 -49.08
CA ASN A 5 24.25 -27.95 -48.38
C ASN A 5 24.33 -26.45 -48.04
N LYS A 6 23.70 -25.62 -48.89
CA LYS A 6 23.40 -24.21 -48.58
C LYS A 6 22.39 -24.16 -47.42
N LYS A 7 22.86 -23.89 -46.20
CA LYS A 7 22.00 -23.52 -45.06
C LYS A 7 21.34 -22.17 -45.34
N LYS A 8 20.03 -22.20 -45.59
CA LYS A 8 19.16 -21.03 -45.70
C LYS A 8 19.09 -20.36 -44.32
N LYS A 9 19.73 -19.19 -44.14
CA LYS A 9 19.58 -18.36 -42.93
C LYS A 9 18.09 -17.97 -42.80
N ARG A 10 17.43 -18.46 -41.74
CA ARG A 10 16.13 -17.92 -41.31
C ARG A 10 16.35 -16.46 -40.92
N ARG A 11 15.67 -15.54 -41.62
CA ARG A 11 15.53 -14.15 -41.19
C ARG A 11 14.89 -14.18 -39.80
N GLN A 12 15.67 -13.83 -38.77
CA GLN A 12 15.10 -13.39 -37.51
C GLN A 12 14.31 -12.12 -37.84
N ALA A 13 13.02 -12.14 -37.52
CA ALA A 13 12.23 -10.92 -37.51
C ALA A 13 12.91 -9.97 -36.54
N GLU A 14 13.36 -8.83 -37.04
CA GLU A 14 13.73 -7.69 -36.22
C GLU A 14 12.51 -7.33 -35.38
N ALA A 15 12.55 -7.72 -34.11
CA ALA A 15 11.67 -7.12 -33.13
C ALA A 15 12.02 -5.62 -33.15
N ASN A 16 11.05 -4.80 -33.59
CA ASN A 16 11.09 -3.36 -33.45
C ASN A 16 11.19 -3.03 -31.96
N THR A 17 12.42 -3.07 -31.44
CA THR A 17 12.76 -2.50 -30.15
C THR A 17 12.70 -1.00 -30.39
N VAL A 18 11.53 -0.41 -30.11
CA VAL A 18 11.41 1.04 -29.99
C VAL A 18 12.23 1.41 -28.75
N VAL A 19 13.52 1.63 -28.96
CA VAL A 19 14.36 2.34 -28.02
C VAL A 19 13.79 3.75 -27.97
N CYS A 20 13.24 4.12 -26.81
CA CYS A 20 12.76 5.48 -26.57
C CYS A 20 13.85 6.47 -26.98
N ARG A 21 13.55 7.28 -28.00
CA ARG A 21 14.35 8.44 -28.40
C ARG A 21 14.49 9.34 -27.18
N ALA A 22 15.72 9.77 -26.89
CA ALA A 22 15.94 11.01 -26.17
C ALA A 22 15.15 12.11 -26.91
N THR A 23 14.19 12.73 -26.24
CA THR A 23 13.46 13.88 -26.76
C THR A 23 14.47 14.99 -27.05
N THR A 24 14.56 15.38 -28.33
CA THR A 24 15.47 16.43 -28.83
C THR A 24 14.95 17.85 -28.53
N ILE A 25 14.16 18.00 -27.47
CA ILE A 25 13.70 19.27 -26.90
C ILE A 25 14.02 19.15 -25.41
N GLY A 26 14.91 20.01 -24.95
CA GLY A 26 15.78 19.79 -23.79
C GLY A 26 15.12 19.92 -22.43
N ASP A 27 14.19 19.02 -22.11
CA ASP A 27 13.69 18.87 -20.74
C ASP A 27 14.32 17.64 -20.08
N ASP A 28 15.25 17.89 -19.15
CA ASP A 28 15.89 16.84 -18.38
C ASP A 28 14.87 16.16 -17.44
N THR A 29 14.40 14.97 -17.85
CA THR A 29 13.49 14.15 -17.03
C THR A 29 14.22 13.20 -16.10
N SER A 30 15.56 13.26 -16.03
CA SER A 30 16.36 12.44 -15.09
C SER A 30 15.88 12.54 -13.63
N PRO A 31 15.36 13.68 -13.12
CA PRO A 31 14.85 13.79 -11.76
C PRO A 31 13.67 12.86 -11.44
N LEU A 32 12.94 12.39 -12.45
CA LEU A 32 11.82 11.48 -12.26
C LEU A 32 12.25 10.03 -12.03
N GLY A 33 13.54 9.70 -12.12
CA GLY A 33 14.03 8.33 -11.91
C GLY A 33 13.87 7.89 -10.46
N LEU A 34 13.43 6.65 -10.22
CA LEU A 34 13.32 6.09 -8.86
C LEU A 34 14.63 6.25 -8.06
N PHE A 35 15.77 6.02 -8.72
CA PHE A 35 17.10 6.13 -8.12
C PHE A 35 17.73 7.52 -8.27
N PHE A 36 16.97 8.54 -8.66
CA PHE A 36 17.47 9.90 -8.72
C PHE A 36 17.90 10.36 -7.33
N HIS A 37 19.08 10.97 -7.29
CA HIS A 37 19.59 11.65 -6.10
C HIS A 37 19.76 13.10 -6.48
N CYS A 38 19.00 13.99 -5.84
CA CYS A 38 19.18 15.42 -6.08
C CYS A 38 20.63 15.79 -5.70
N PRO A 39 21.39 16.42 -6.60
CA PRO A 39 22.79 16.77 -6.34
C PRO A 39 22.95 17.84 -5.24
N ALA A 40 21.85 18.41 -4.72
CA ALA A 40 21.84 19.44 -3.67
C ALA A 40 22.70 20.66 -4.01
N ARG A 41 22.82 20.98 -5.30
CA ARG A 41 23.53 22.18 -5.75
C ARG A 41 22.69 23.40 -5.40
N TYR A 42 23.01 24.03 -4.29
CA TYR A 42 22.65 25.42 -4.06
C TYR A 42 23.23 26.27 -5.20
N GLY A 43 22.37 26.83 -6.05
CA GLY A 43 22.70 27.91 -6.98
C GLY A 43 23.59 27.56 -8.18
N GLN A 44 23.07 26.79 -9.15
CA GLN A 44 23.49 27.02 -10.54
C GLN A 44 22.59 28.11 -11.15
N ASN A 45 23.15 29.31 -11.24
CA ASN A 45 22.53 30.53 -11.77
C ASN A 45 22.44 30.52 -13.32
N ASP A 46 21.99 29.44 -13.95
CA ASP A 46 21.78 29.48 -15.41
C ASP A 46 20.45 30.15 -15.78
N ASP A 47 19.42 30.05 -14.92
CA ASP A 47 18.07 30.56 -15.22
C ASP A 47 17.55 31.64 -14.23
N GLY A 48 18.38 32.13 -13.32
CA GLY A 48 17.98 33.13 -12.31
C GLY A 48 17.04 32.60 -11.20
N TYR A 49 16.77 31.29 -11.17
CA TYR A 49 15.99 30.62 -10.13
C TYR A 49 16.91 29.80 -9.20
N VAL A 50 16.79 29.99 -7.89
CA VAL A 50 17.56 29.22 -6.91
C VAL A 50 16.82 27.90 -6.64
N TYR A 51 17.33 26.82 -7.22
CA TYR A 51 16.79 25.48 -6.95
C TYR A 51 17.00 25.09 -5.49
N SER A 52 15.91 24.68 -4.85
CA SER A 52 15.90 24.18 -3.49
C SER A 52 15.52 22.70 -3.47
N CYS A 53 16.30 21.92 -2.73
CA CYS A 53 15.97 20.54 -2.43
C CYS A 53 16.32 20.27 -0.97
N SER A 54 15.28 20.08 -0.16
CA SER A 54 15.42 19.81 1.27
C SER A 54 15.36 18.31 1.59
N ILE A 55 15.20 17.44 0.59
CA ILE A 55 15.04 15.98 0.80
C ILE A 55 16.17 15.37 1.64
N ARG A 56 17.42 15.83 1.49
CA ARG A 56 18.55 15.30 2.26
C ARG A 56 18.49 15.64 3.75
N GLU A 57 17.78 16.72 4.10
CA GLU A 57 17.56 17.15 5.48
C GLU A 57 16.33 16.47 6.09
N LYS A 58 15.51 15.81 5.27
CA LYS A 58 14.34 15.08 5.72
C LYS A 58 14.72 13.72 6.30
N THR A 59 13.88 13.31 7.23
CA THR A 59 13.89 12.04 7.92
C THR A 59 12.56 11.35 7.70
N PHE A 60 12.49 10.05 7.99
CA PHE A 60 11.23 9.32 7.89
C PHE A 60 10.14 9.90 8.81
N ARG A 61 10.51 10.59 9.90
CA ARG A 61 9.56 11.30 10.78
C ARG A 61 8.88 12.49 10.10
N ASP A 62 9.55 13.14 9.13
CA ASP A 62 8.92 14.21 8.33
C ASP A 62 7.84 13.67 7.39
N VAL A 63 7.90 12.37 7.07
CA VAL A 63 6.93 11.66 6.24
C VAL A 63 5.82 11.08 7.12
N VAL A 64 6.20 10.43 8.22
CA VAL A 64 5.30 9.80 9.20
C VAL A 64 5.61 10.33 10.60
N PRO A 65 4.93 11.39 11.06
CA PRO A 65 5.20 12.02 12.36
C PRO A 65 5.02 11.07 13.56
N THR A 66 4.17 10.05 13.41
CA THR A 66 3.88 9.04 14.44
C THR A 66 4.94 7.92 14.53
N ALA A 67 5.96 7.93 13.66
CA ALA A 67 7.00 6.92 13.64
C ALA A 67 7.85 6.94 14.92
N SER A 68 8.15 5.74 15.45
CA SER A 68 8.99 5.59 16.64
C SER A 68 10.40 6.13 16.40
N GLU A 69 11.10 6.54 17.46
CA GLU A 69 12.41 7.19 17.35
C GLU A 69 13.44 6.38 16.56
N ALA A 70 13.44 5.06 16.72
CA ALA A 70 14.37 4.17 16.02
C ALA A 70 14.23 4.21 14.48
N ILE A 71 13.02 4.42 13.95
CA ILE A 71 12.77 4.46 12.50
C ILE A 71 12.53 5.89 11.99
N GLY A 72 12.04 6.78 12.83
CA GLY A 72 11.74 8.17 12.48
C GLY A 72 13.00 8.94 12.09
N ASN A 73 14.15 8.62 12.67
CA ASN A 73 15.43 9.27 12.38
C ASN A 73 16.14 8.70 11.13
N ILE A 74 15.53 7.75 10.41
CA ILE A 74 16.12 7.20 9.18
C ILE A 74 16.09 8.26 8.09
N HIS A 75 17.25 8.57 7.53
CA HIS A 75 17.39 9.44 6.36
C HIS A 75 17.16 8.67 5.06
N PHE A 76 16.68 9.39 4.05
CA PHE A 76 16.55 8.91 2.68
C PHE A 76 17.01 10.00 1.73
N ASN A 77 17.49 9.61 0.56
CA ASN A 77 18.11 10.51 -0.41
C ASN A 77 17.65 10.27 -1.85
N SER A 78 16.71 9.35 -2.06
CA SER A 78 16.10 9.03 -3.35
C SER A 78 14.64 8.63 -3.18
N ILE A 79 13.88 8.73 -4.26
CA ILE A 79 12.48 8.31 -4.32
C ILE A 79 12.36 6.82 -3.98
N PHE A 80 13.28 6.00 -4.49
CA PHE A 80 13.34 4.57 -4.21
C PHE A 80 13.56 4.27 -2.72
N ALA A 81 14.52 4.94 -2.09
CA ALA A 81 14.80 4.74 -0.67
C ALA A 81 13.57 5.08 0.19
N LEU A 82 12.90 6.19 -0.11
CA LEU A 82 11.67 6.58 0.58
C LEU A 82 10.53 5.61 0.32
N ALA A 83 10.29 5.22 -0.94
CA ALA A 83 9.26 4.27 -1.32
C ALA A 83 9.42 2.94 -0.58
N ARG A 84 10.66 2.44 -0.49
CA ARG A 84 11.00 1.24 0.30
C ARG A 84 10.59 1.38 1.76
N LEU A 85 10.96 2.49 2.40
CA LEU A 85 10.63 2.74 3.81
C LEU A 85 9.11 2.80 4.03
N ILE A 86 8.38 3.52 3.19
CA ILE A 86 6.91 3.62 3.26
C ILE A 86 6.27 2.23 3.07
N SER A 87 6.69 1.50 2.03
CA SER A 87 6.14 0.16 1.73
C SER A 87 6.39 -0.86 2.84
N ILE A 88 7.52 -0.79 3.55
CA ILE A 88 7.77 -1.63 4.73
C ILE A 88 6.89 -1.17 5.89
N TYR A 89 6.84 0.14 6.14
CA TYR A 89 6.10 0.73 7.26
C TYR A 89 4.60 0.38 7.21
N GLU A 90 3.98 0.50 6.04
CA GLU A 90 2.56 0.22 5.84
C GLU A 90 2.23 -1.27 5.90
N ARG A 91 3.15 -2.13 5.45
CA ARG A 91 2.89 -3.57 5.32
C ARG A 91 3.21 -4.36 6.57
N GLU A 92 4.30 -4.02 7.27
CA GLU A 92 4.77 -4.81 8.40
C GLU A 92 4.02 -4.43 9.68
N ARG A 93 3.37 -5.43 10.30
CA ARG A 93 2.49 -5.22 11.45
C ARG A 93 3.26 -5.23 12.77
N SER A 94 4.33 -6.02 12.86
CA SER A 94 5.15 -6.07 14.06
C SER A 94 6.09 -4.86 14.08
N GLY A 95 6.02 -4.05 15.13
CA GLY A 95 6.89 -2.88 15.29
C GLY A 95 8.38 -3.24 15.30
N GLU A 96 8.74 -4.35 15.95
CA GLU A 96 10.12 -4.86 16.00
C GLU A 96 10.60 -5.33 14.63
N ARG A 97 9.78 -6.13 13.93
CA ARG A 97 10.12 -6.62 12.59
C ARG A 97 10.18 -5.46 11.59
N ARG A 98 9.26 -4.50 11.69
CA ARG A 98 9.25 -3.28 10.87
C ARG A 98 10.56 -2.51 11.05
N ARG A 99 10.94 -2.25 12.30
CA ARG A 99 12.23 -1.60 12.63
C ARG A 99 13.40 -2.36 12.03
N PHE A 100 13.47 -3.68 12.23
CA PHE A 100 14.54 -4.51 11.69
C PHE A 100 14.64 -4.41 10.16
N LEU A 101 13.52 -4.56 9.44
CA LEU A 101 13.48 -4.51 7.99
C LEU A 101 13.78 -3.11 7.41
N MET A 102 13.34 -2.05 8.08
CA MET A 102 13.62 -0.68 7.63
C MET A 102 15.11 -0.32 7.79
N LEU A 103 15.77 -0.82 8.84
CA LEU A 103 17.20 -0.62 9.08
C LEU A 103 18.08 -1.49 8.16
N ASP A 104 17.59 -2.64 7.69
CA ASP A 104 18.28 -3.44 6.69
C ASP A 104 18.14 -2.82 5.30
N SER A 105 19.21 -2.22 4.79
CA SER A 105 19.24 -1.61 3.44
C SER A 105 19.15 -2.64 2.32
N LYS A 106 19.45 -3.92 2.58
CA LYS A 106 19.37 -5.00 1.60
C LYS A 106 17.96 -5.55 1.45
N TYR A 107 17.11 -5.36 2.47
CA TYR A 107 15.70 -5.74 2.36
C TYR A 107 14.98 -4.77 1.42
N CYS A 108 14.81 -5.23 0.18
CA CYS A 108 14.15 -4.48 -0.87
C CYS A 108 12.70 -4.95 -1.04
N ARG A 109 11.78 -4.04 -0.75
CA ARG A 109 10.36 -4.22 -1.07
C ARG A 109 9.74 -2.86 -1.32
N ILE A 110 9.11 -2.70 -2.48
CA ILE A 110 8.31 -1.53 -2.82
C ILE A 110 6.87 -1.95 -3.14
N SER A 111 5.93 -1.05 -2.94
CA SER A 111 4.53 -1.13 -3.35
C SER A 111 4.22 0.07 -4.24
N ILE A 112 3.22 -0.07 -5.12
CA ILE A 112 2.77 1.05 -5.96
C ILE A 112 2.34 2.24 -5.07
N THR A 113 1.61 1.98 -3.98
CA THR A 113 1.22 3.01 -3.01
C THR A 113 2.43 3.73 -2.41
N GLY A 114 3.42 2.99 -1.91
CA GLY A 114 4.62 3.58 -1.31
C GLY A 114 5.42 4.41 -2.30
N VAL A 115 5.46 3.99 -3.57
CA VAL A 115 6.09 4.74 -4.66
C VAL A 115 5.32 6.03 -4.96
N GLN A 116 4.00 5.97 -5.08
CA GLN A 116 3.15 7.15 -5.26
C GLN A 116 3.35 8.18 -4.15
N LYS A 117 3.32 7.74 -2.88
CA LYS A 117 3.58 8.60 -1.71
C LYS A 117 4.99 9.20 -1.75
N ALA A 118 6.00 8.41 -2.12
CA ALA A 118 7.37 8.90 -2.25
C ALA A 118 7.51 9.97 -3.34
N TYR A 119 6.89 9.79 -4.50
CA TYR A 119 6.89 10.80 -5.56
C TYR A 119 6.19 12.10 -5.12
N LEU A 120 5.06 12.01 -4.42
CA LEU A 120 4.38 13.21 -3.89
C LEU A 120 5.24 13.96 -2.88
N PHE A 121 5.88 13.24 -1.96
CA PHE A 121 6.79 13.85 -0.99
C PHE A 121 7.97 14.53 -1.69
N CYS A 122 8.60 13.85 -2.66
CA CYS A 122 9.70 14.41 -3.43
C CYS A 122 9.26 15.58 -4.31
N LYS A 123 8.08 15.54 -4.93
CA LYS A 123 7.48 16.67 -5.66
C LYS A 123 7.38 17.92 -4.78
N LYS A 124 6.99 17.75 -3.51
CA LYS A 124 6.83 18.87 -2.57
C LYS A 124 8.16 19.50 -2.13
N TYR A 125 9.21 18.69 -1.96
CA TYR A 125 10.46 19.12 -1.30
C TYR A 125 11.70 19.14 -2.20
N CYS A 126 11.54 18.90 -3.51
CA CYS A 126 12.61 18.90 -4.50
C CYS A 126 12.16 19.59 -5.79
N ASP A 127 12.67 20.80 -6.06
CA ASP A 127 12.31 21.59 -7.24
C ASP A 127 12.65 20.89 -8.55
N ASP A 128 13.73 20.09 -8.58
CA ASP A 128 14.10 19.28 -9.76
C ASP A 128 13.00 18.28 -10.12
N VAL A 129 12.41 17.61 -9.12
CA VAL A 129 11.34 16.62 -9.32
C VAL A 129 10.06 17.33 -9.74
N LEU A 130 9.72 18.45 -9.08
CA LEU A 130 8.55 19.25 -9.44
C LEU A 130 8.62 19.74 -10.89
N ARG A 131 9.74 20.37 -11.28
CA ARG A 131 9.94 20.88 -12.65
C ARG A 131 9.89 19.75 -13.66
N ALA A 132 10.57 18.64 -13.40
CA ALA A 132 10.55 17.49 -14.28
C ALA A 132 9.13 16.92 -14.43
N LEU A 133 8.31 16.91 -13.38
CA LEU A 133 6.90 16.49 -13.45
C LEU A 133 6.04 17.46 -14.29
N THR A 134 6.26 18.77 -14.12
CA THR A 134 5.53 19.82 -14.86
C THR A 134 5.82 19.77 -16.36
N HIS A 135 7.09 19.53 -16.74
CA HIS A 135 7.49 19.45 -18.15
C HIS A 135 7.33 18.05 -18.76
N HIS A 136 7.04 17.02 -17.94
CA HIS A 136 6.84 15.68 -18.45
C HIS A 136 5.62 15.62 -19.38
N ASP A 137 5.80 15.15 -20.60
CA ASP A 137 4.73 14.99 -21.61
C ASP A 137 3.78 13.81 -21.34
N GLY A 138 4.12 12.94 -20.38
CA GLY A 138 3.37 11.73 -20.08
C GLY A 138 3.88 10.48 -20.79
N SER A 139 5.02 10.58 -21.50
CA SER A 139 5.69 9.44 -22.13
C SER A 139 6.14 8.39 -21.10
N PHE A 140 6.22 7.13 -21.56
CA PHE A 140 6.62 6.02 -20.70
C PHE A 140 8.13 6.06 -20.44
N ARG A 141 8.52 5.89 -19.18
CA ARG A 141 9.93 5.84 -18.77
C ARG A 141 10.41 4.41 -18.61
N CYS A 142 11.58 4.13 -19.19
CA CYS A 142 12.29 2.87 -19.06
C CYS A 142 13.61 3.10 -18.33
N LEU A 143 13.75 2.50 -17.16
CA LEU A 143 15.01 2.36 -16.45
C LEU A 143 15.92 1.42 -17.24
N THR A 144 17.19 1.78 -17.32
CA THR A 144 18.22 1.03 -18.04
C THR A 144 18.94 -0.01 -17.18
N HIS A 145 18.76 0.07 -15.86
CA HIS A 145 19.42 -0.78 -14.88
C HIS A 145 18.60 -0.81 -13.58
N ASP A 146 18.70 -1.90 -12.83
CA ASP A 146 17.97 -2.18 -11.59
C ASP A 146 18.76 -1.76 -10.33
N ARG A 147 20.02 -1.32 -10.47
CA ARG A 147 20.93 -0.96 -9.37
C ARG A 147 21.01 -2.01 -8.26
N GLU A 148 21.01 -3.29 -8.64
CA GLU A 148 21.09 -4.40 -7.68
C GLU A 148 19.95 -4.38 -6.65
N SER A 149 18.80 -3.77 -6.97
CA SER A 149 17.65 -3.72 -6.06
C SER A 149 17.01 -5.09 -5.84
N GLY A 150 17.34 -6.09 -6.66
CA GLY A 150 16.73 -7.42 -6.63
C GLY A 150 15.28 -7.45 -7.15
N LEU A 151 14.82 -6.36 -7.78
CA LEU A 151 13.51 -6.26 -8.44
C LEU A 151 13.70 -6.30 -9.95
N SER A 152 12.73 -6.83 -10.68
CA SER A 152 12.81 -6.83 -12.14
C SER A 152 12.70 -5.40 -12.71
N LEU A 153 13.35 -5.16 -13.85
CA LEU A 153 13.21 -3.88 -14.57
C LEU A 153 11.75 -3.57 -14.92
N GLU A 154 10.93 -4.59 -15.19
CA GLU A 154 9.51 -4.43 -15.47
C GLU A 154 8.76 -3.86 -14.25
N GLU A 155 8.95 -4.44 -13.06
CA GLU A 155 8.35 -3.95 -11.82
C GLU A 155 8.80 -2.51 -11.50
N LEU A 156 10.09 -2.22 -11.69
CA LEU A 156 10.64 -0.88 -11.44
C LEU A 156 10.09 0.15 -12.44
N ASN A 157 9.95 -0.23 -13.71
CA ASN A 157 9.35 0.64 -14.73
C ASN A 157 7.87 0.88 -14.45
N GLN A 158 7.12 -0.16 -14.13
CA GLN A 158 5.71 -0.03 -13.76
C GLN A 158 5.56 0.91 -12.56
N ALA A 159 6.33 0.68 -11.49
CA ALA A 159 6.32 1.53 -10.30
C ALA A 159 6.68 2.99 -10.61
N THR A 160 7.73 3.23 -11.40
CA THR A 160 8.15 4.57 -11.83
C THR A 160 7.03 5.30 -12.55
N ASN A 161 6.43 4.66 -13.56
CA ASN A 161 5.40 5.29 -14.39
C ASN A 161 4.11 5.52 -13.61
N GLU A 162 3.71 4.59 -12.73
CA GLU A 162 2.57 4.77 -11.83
C GLU A 162 2.80 5.93 -10.85
N GLY A 163 3.99 6.02 -10.27
CA GLY A 163 4.36 7.11 -9.36
C GLY A 163 4.34 8.47 -10.04
N VAL A 164 4.95 8.59 -11.22
CA VAL A 164 4.95 9.82 -12.03
C VAL A 164 3.52 10.20 -12.42
N ARG A 165 2.74 9.26 -12.96
CA ARG A 165 1.35 9.49 -13.37
C ARG A 165 0.51 10.03 -12.21
N TYR A 166 0.63 9.40 -11.03
CA TYR A 166 -0.10 9.81 -9.84
C TYR A 166 0.33 11.20 -9.35
N ALA A 167 1.64 11.46 -9.26
CA ALA A 167 2.15 12.73 -8.73
C ALA A 167 1.85 13.94 -9.61
N LYS A 168 1.62 13.77 -10.92
CA LYS A 168 1.19 14.85 -11.81
C LYS A 168 -0.18 15.43 -11.44
N GLY A 169 -1.09 14.62 -10.89
CA GLY A 169 -2.46 15.01 -10.61
C GLY A 169 -2.82 15.16 -9.13
N ASN A 170 -1.89 14.91 -8.22
CA ASN A 170 -2.14 14.91 -6.78
C ASN A 170 -1.05 15.72 -6.04
N ASP A 171 -1.36 16.15 -4.83
CA ASP A 171 -0.45 16.90 -3.96
C ASP A 171 -0.25 16.20 -2.60
N TRP A 172 0.94 16.41 -2.01
CA TRP A 172 1.30 15.76 -0.74
C TRP A 172 0.39 16.18 0.42
N ASP A 173 -0.08 17.44 0.43
CA ASP A 173 -0.86 17.99 1.55
C ASP A 173 -2.29 17.45 1.63
N GLU A 174 -2.80 16.87 0.54
CA GLU A 174 -4.12 16.23 0.48
C GLU A 174 -4.05 14.75 0.90
N MET A 175 -2.84 14.23 1.16
CA MET A 175 -2.61 12.81 1.33
C MET A 175 -2.60 12.38 2.81
N VAL A 176 -3.38 11.35 3.14
CA VAL A 176 -3.34 10.70 4.45
C VAL A 176 -2.22 9.66 4.48
N VAL A 177 -1.11 9.97 5.15
CA VAL A 177 0.05 9.08 5.23
C VAL A 177 -0.18 7.94 6.21
N ASP A 178 -0.83 8.23 7.35
CA ASP A 178 -1.09 7.30 8.45
C ASP A 178 -2.55 6.81 8.40
N GLU A 179 -2.91 6.04 7.39
CA GLU A 179 -4.12 5.21 7.46
C GLU A 179 -3.85 4.08 8.45
N ARG A 180 -3.98 4.39 9.74
CA ARG A 180 -4.02 3.33 10.75
C ARG A 180 -5.17 2.42 10.41
N ILE A 181 -4.85 1.18 10.09
CA ILE A 181 -5.83 0.13 9.81
C ILE A 181 -6.66 -0.06 11.06
N LYS A 182 -7.84 0.55 11.09
CA LYS A 182 -8.81 0.34 12.15
C LYS A 182 -9.46 -1.02 11.96
N ILE A 183 -9.40 -1.82 13.01
CA ILE A 183 -10.04 -3.13 13.09
C ILE A 183 -11.30 -2.99 13.92
N LEU A 184 -12.44 -3.34 13.36
CA LEU A 184 -13.67 -3.52 14.10
C LEU A 184 -13.76 -4.98 14.55
N LEU A 185 -13.80 -5.20 15.86
CA LEU A 185 -13.99 -6.52 16.48
C LEU A 185 -15.42 -6.60 17.03
N ILE A 186 -16.28 -7.36 16.36
CA ILE A 186 -17.67 -7.59 16.75
C ILE A 186 -17.77 -8.90 17.53
N LEU A 187 -18.14 -8.81 18.81
CA LEU A 187 -18.20 -9.90 19.77
C LEU A 187 -19.61 -10.06 20.33
N LEU A 188 -19.94 -11.24 20.86
CA LEU A 188 -21.18 -11.45 21.59
C LEU A 188 -21.20 -10.63 22.90
N ASP A 189 -22.39 -10.22 23.35
CA ASP A 189 -22.59 -9.54 24.65
C ASP A 189 -22.02 -10.31 25.86
N SER A 190 -21.90 -11.64 25.75
CA SER A 190 -21.26 -12.49 26.76
C SER A 190 -19.76 -12.18 26.94
N PHE A 191 -19.10 -11.55 25.96
CA PHE A 191 -17.70 -11.09 26.02
C PHE A 191 -17.55 -9.70 26.66
N ARG A 192 -18.53 -9.18 27.39
CA ARG A 192 -18.44 -7.87 28.08
C ARG A 192 -17.18 -7.65 28.92
N ALA A 193 -16.59 -8.72 29.47
CA ALA A 193 -15.36 -8.67 30.26
C ALA A 193 -14.08 -8.52 29.41
N VAL A 194 -14.17 -8.52 28.08
CA VAL A 194 -13.00 -8.39 27.20
C VAL A 194 -12.29 -7.04 27.40
N SER A 195 -13.05 -5.97 27.64
CA SER A 195 -12.48 -4.63 27.83
C SER A 195 -11.76 -4.50 29.16
N THR A 196 -12.12 -5.29 30.17
CA THR A 196 -11.40 -5.34 31.45
C THR A 196 -10.21 -6.30 31.40
N ALA A 197 -10.30 -7.37 30.60
CA ALA A 197 -9.23 -8.35 30.45
C ALA A 197 -8.10 -7.90 29.50
N PHE A 198 -8.39 -7.01 28.54
CA PHE A 198 -7.44 -6.58 27.52
C PHE A 198 -7.39 -5.05 27.42
N SER A 199 -6.18 -4.50 27.51
CA SER A 199 -5.92 -3.06 27.30
C SER A 199 -6.54 -2.55 26.01
N GLU A 200 -7.09 -1.35 26.04
CA GLU A 200 -7.60 -0.69 24.83
C GLU A 200 -6.46 -0.45 23.84
N SER A 201 -6.74 -0.69 22.56
CA SER A 201 -5.83 -0.39 21.47
C SER A 201 -6.50 0.68 20.60
N PRO A 202 -5.81 1.77 20.23
CA PRO A 202 -6.37 2.84 19.41
C PRO A 202 -6.78 2.36 18.01
N ASP A 203 -6.24 1.23 17.58
CA ASP A 203 -6.47 0.66 16.25
C ASP A 203 -7.53 -0.47 16.26
N VAL A 204 -8.08 -0.82 17.44
CA VAL A 204 -9.09 -1.88 17.58
C VAL A 204 -10.33 -1.32 18.27
N GLU A 205 -11.39 -1.16 17.49
CA GLU A 205 -12.73 -0.83 17.96
C GLU A 205 -13.46 -2.13 18.36
N ARG A 206 -13.83 -2.27 19.63
CA ARG A 206 -14.57 -3.44 20.12
C ARG A 206 -16.05 -3.09 20.23
N ARG A 207 -16.92 -3.89 19.61
CA ARG A 207 -18.38 -3.74 19.70
C ARG A 207 -19.01 -5.05 20.10
N LEU A 208 -20.07 -4.96 20.89
CA LEU A 208 -20.84 -6.11 21.33
C LEU A 208 -22.16 -6.17 20.55
N TYR A 209 -22.63 -7.37 20.25
CA TYR A 209 -23.95 -7.61 19.68
C TYR A 209 -24.71 -8.64 20.51
N GLY A 210 -26.02 -8.42 20.65
CA GLY A 210 -26.96 -9.37 21.25
C GLY A 210 -27.73 -10.18 20.20
N SER A 211 -27.95 -9.62 19.02
CA SER A 211 -28.63 -10.26 17.89
C SER A 211 -27.91 -10.03 16.55
N LEU A 212 -28.16 -10.90 15.57
CA LEU A 212 -27.58 -10.73 14.24
C LEU A 212 -28.00 -9.42 13.54
N ASN A 213 -29.18 -8.88 13.91
CA ASN A 213 -29.68 -7.64 13.32
C ASN A 213 -28.88 -6.40 13.78
N ASP A 214 -28.21 -6.46 14.94
CA ASP A 214 -27.42 -5.35 15.48
C ASP A 214 -26.15 -5.13 14.65
N ILE A 215 -25.58 -6.21 14.10
CA ILE A 215 -24.32 -6.21 13.36
C ILE A 215 -24.34 -5.21 12.21
N ARG A 216 -25.46 -5.08 11.52
CA ARG A 216 -25.62 -4.10 10.43
C ARG A 216 -25.32 -2.68 10.91
N ARG A 217 -25.94 -2.26 12.02
CA ARG A 217 -25.75 -0.91 12.56
C ARG A 217 -24.32 -0.70 13.04
N LEU A 218 -23.70 -1.74 13.61
CA LEU A 218 -22.30 -1.70 14.03
C LEU A 218 -21.37 -1.46 12.84
N LEU A 219 -21.57 -2.18 11.73
CA LEU A 219 -20.82 -2.01 10.48
C LEU A 219 -21.01 -0.60 9.89
N GLU A 220 -22.26 -0.13 9.80
CA GLU A 220 -22.58 1.21 9.24
C GLU A 220 -21.99 2.36 10.08
N SER A 221 -21.78 2.15 11.39
CA SER A 221 -21.25 3.17 12.30
C SER A 221 -19.72 3.21 12.40
N SER A 222 -19.02 2.23 11.82
CA SER A 222 -17.57 2.09 11.96
C SER A 222 -16.83 2.59 10.71
N ALA A 223 -15.66 3.21 10.94
CA ALA A 223 -14.72 3.59 9.88
C ALA A 223 -13.61 2.55 9.70
N ALA A 224 -13.82 1.31 10.15
CA ALA A 224 -12.84 0.24 10.08
C ALA A 224 -12.71 -0.34 8.66
N CYS A 225 -11.48 -0.62 8.26
CA CYS A 225 -11.17 -1.29 6.99
C CYS A 225 -11.05 -2.82 7.13
N ILE A 226 -11.01 -3.33 8.37
CA ILE A 226 -11.08 -4.77 8.66
C ILE A 226 -12.18 -4.99 9.70
N CYS A 227 -13.06 -5.94 9.45
CA CYS A 227 -14.05 -6.41 10.43
C CYS A 227 -13.78 -7.87 10.80
N VAL A 228 -13.61 -8.14 12.08
CA VAL A 228 -13.56 -9.49 12.66
C VAL A 228 -14.87 -9.73 13.39
N LEU A 229 -15.66 -10.70 12.91
CA LEU A 229 -16.96 -11.04 13.46
C LEU A 229 -16.90 -12.45 14.07
N VAL A 230 -17.20 -12.54 15.37
CA VAL A 230 -17.36 -13.83 16.06
C VAL A 230 -18.79 -14.31 15.91
N GLY A 231 -18.98 -15.52 15.38
CA GLY A 231 -20.30 -16.11 15.19
C GLY A 231 -21.06 -16.34 16.51
N PRO A 232 -22.39 -16.51 16.45
CA PRO A 232 -23.24 -16.51 17.64
C PRO A 232 -23.17 -17.81 18.46
N THR A 233 -23.18 -17.67 19.79
CA THR A 233 -23.35 -18.76 20.77
C THR A 233 -24.78 -18.71 21.30
N THR A 234 -25.62 -19.65 20.84
CA THR A 234 -27.00 -19.76 21.27
C THR A 234 -27.42 -21.22 21.25
N GLU A 235 -28.24 -21.60 22.22
CA GLU A 235 -28.88 -22.92 22.25
C GLU A 235 -30.00 -23.02 21.20
N GLU A 236 -30.67 -21.90 20.92
CA GLU A 236 -31.79 -21.82 20.00
C GLU A 236 -31.34 -21.64 18.54
N LEU A 237 -32.08 -22.27 17.62
CA LEU A 237 -31.84 -22.12 16.19
C LEU A 237 -32.21 -20.72 15.72
N ILE A 238 -31.25 -20.01 15.15
CA ILE A 238 -31.48 -18.71 14.54
C ILE A 238 -32.23 -18.90 13.22
N PRO A 239 -33.35 -18.18 12.98
CA PRO A 239 -34.08 -18.28 11.72
C PRO A 239 -33.20 -17.93 10.50
N LYS A 240 -33.28 -18.74 9.43
CA LYS A 240 -32.53 -18.49 8.17
C LYS A 240 -32.67 -17.07 7.63
N ARG A 241 -33.84 -16.44 7.82
CA ARG A 241 -34.07 -15.04 7.41
C ARG A 241 -33.07 -14.07 8.04
N GLU A 242 -32.67 -14.29 9.28
CA GLU A 242 -31.70 -13.45 9.98
C GLU A 242 -30.30 -13.64 9.43
N TRP A 243 -29.93 -14.89 9.12
CA TRP A 243 -28.69 -15.20 8.42
C TRP A 243 -28.60 -14.52 7.04
N TYR A 244 -29.67 -14.51 6.25
CA TYR A 244 -29.70 -13.78 4.97
C TYR A 244 -29.56 -12.26 5.12
N LYS A 245 -30.16 -11.68 6.16
CA LYS A 245 -29.98 -10.25 6.48
C LYS A 245 -28.53 -9.95 6.87
N LEU A 246 -27.92 -10.83 7.67
CA LEU A 246 -26.50 -10.73 8.02
C LEU A 246 -25.66 -10.79 6.75
N ALA A 247 -25.81 -11.84 5.92
CA ALA A 247 -25.08 -12.01 4.66
C ALA A 247 -25.16 -10.75 3.77
N THR A 248 -26.36 -10.17 3.62
CA THR A 248 -26.56 -8.92 2.87
C THR A 248 -25.77 -7.74 3.46
N SER A 249 -25.69 -7.67 4.79
CA SER A 249 -24.94 -6.62 5.50
C SER A 249 -23.43 -6.82 5.35
N LEU A 250 -22.95 -8.07 5.45
CA LEU A 250 -21.54 -8.42 5.23
C LEU A 250 -21.13 -8.14 3.77
N ALA A 251 -21.96 -8.51 2.80
CA ALA A 251 -21.71 -8.23 1.39
C ALA A 251 -21.69 -6.73 1.08
N THR A 252 -22.57 -5.95 1.72
CA THR A 252 -22.54 -4.48 1.61
C THR A 252 -21.26 -3.90 2.18
N ALA A 253 -20.82 -4.35 3.37
CA ALA A 253 -19.56 -3.93 3.96
C ALA A 253 -18.35 -4.31 3.09
N ALA A 254 -18.33 -5.51 2.52
CA ALA A 254 -17.28 -5.96 1.61
C ALA A 254 -17.21 -5.13 0.33
N ARG A 255 -18.35 -4.69 -0.22
CA ARG A 255 -18.40 -3.75 -1.37
C ARG A 255 -17.88 -2.36 -1.04
N MET A 256 -17.86 -1.98 0.24
CA MET A 256 -17.26 -0.74 0.73
C MET A 256 -15.79 -0.96 1.15
N ASP A 257 -15.13 -1.97 0.54
CA ASP A 257 -13.73 -2.34 0.76
C ASP A 257 -13.36 -2.75 2.20
N ILE A 258 -14.34 -3.15 3.03
CA ILE A 258 -14.07 -3.72 4.35
C ILE A 258 -13.66 -5.19 4.20
N LYS A 259 -12.47 -5.54 4.68
CA LYS A 259 -12.04 -6.93 4.74
C LYS A 259 -12.76 -7.68 5.87
N MET A 260 -13.58 -8.66 5.50
CA MET A 260 -14.36 -9.46 6.45
C MET A 260 -13.60 -10.72 6.90
N ILE A 261 -13.59 -10.97 8.21
CA ILE A 261 -13.04 -12.18 8.83
C ILE A 261 -14.11 -12.77 9.75
N ALA A 262 -14.66 -13.92 9.38
CA ALA A 262 -15.55 -14.69 10.26
C ALA A 262 -14.73 -15.61 11.17
N VAL A 263 -15.02 -15.56 12.46
CA VAL A 263 -14.51 -16.50 13.45
C VAL A 263 -15.65 -17.42 13.85
N ALA A 264 -15.39 -18.73 13.83
CA ALA A 264 -16.38 -19.71 14.26
C ALA A 264 -16.83 -19.42 15.69
N PRO A 265 -18.12 -19.65 16.02
CA PRO A 265 -18.60 -19.49 17.38
C PRO A 265 -17.80 -20.39 18.34
N PRO A 266 -17.63 -20.01 19.62
CA PRO A 266 -17.19 -20.92 20.67
C PRO A 266 -17.96 -22.25 20.65
N ARG A 267 -17.25 -23.37 20.89
CA ARG A 267 -17.86 -24.69 21.02
C ARG A 267 -18.56 -24.80 22.37
N GLY A 268 -19.70 -25.49 22.43
CA GLY A 268 -20.38 -25.81 23.69
C GLY A 268 -21.88 -25.97 23.54
N ASP A 269 -22.49 -25.22 22.63
CA ASP A 269 -23.95 -25.15 22.51
C ASP A 269 -24.49 -26.19 21.52
N ASN A 270 -25.74 -26.62 21.71
CA ASN A 270 -26.37 -27.64 20.86
C ASN A 270 -26.49 -27.21 19.39
N SER A 271 -26.65 -25.91 19.15
CA SER A 271 -26.77 -25.35 17.80
C SER A 271 -25.43 -25.01 17.14
N TYR A 272 -24.28 -25.31 17.78
CA TYR A 272 -22.94 -24.96 17.29
C TYR A 272 -22.68 -25.38 15.84
N ALA A 273 -22.98 -26.63 15.49
CA ALA A 273 -22.69 -27.16 14.14
C ALA A 273 -23.48 -26.41 13.06
N LYS A 274 -24.74 -26.09 13.36
CA LYS A 274 -25.63 -25.32 12.49
C LYS A 274 -25.15 -23.88 12.36
N ASN A 275 -24.94 -23.19 13.48
CA ASN A 275 -24.47 -21.80 13.49
C ASN A 275 -23.13 -21.64 12.76
N ARG A 276 -22.22 -22.61 12.90
CA ARG A 276 -20.98 -22.63 12.15
C ARG A 276 -21.20 -22.77 10.64
N ALA A 277 -22.09 -23.66 10.22
CA ALA A 277 -22.40 -23.86 8.80
C ALA A 277 -23.08 -22.63 8.20
N ASP A 278 -24.09 -22.09 8.88
CA ASP A 278 -24.84 -20.91 8.42
C ASP A 278 -23.95 -19.65 8.39
N MET A 279 -22.97 -19.52 9.29
CA MET A 279 -21.97 -18.44 9.27
C MET A 279 -21.03 -18.54 8.07
N ILE A 280 -20.60 -19.76 7.70
CA ILE A 280 -19.78 -20.00 6.50
C ILE A 280 -20.59 -19.63 5.26
N GLU A 281 -21.84 -20.08 5.17
CA GLU A 281 -22.74 -19.72 4.06
C GLU A 281 -22.90 -18.20 3.98
N ALA A 282 -23.12 -17.51 5.11
CA ALA A 282 -23.34 -16.07 5.13
C ALA A 282 -22.13 -15.22 4.70
N ILE A 283 -20.89 -15.71 4.87
CA ILE A 283 -19.67 -14.98 4.44
C ILE A 283 -19.25 -15.33 3.00
N GLU A 284 -19.68 -16.47 2.47
CA GLU A 284 -19.39 -16.91 1.10
C GLU A 284 -20.40 -16.37 0.06
N MET A 285 -21.53 -15.81 0.51
CA MET A 285 -22.55 -15.14 -0.32
C MET A 285 -22.12 -13.74 -0.80
#